data_AF-A0A9P5LYP4-F1
#
_entry.id   AF-A0A9P5LYP4-F1
#
_cell.length_a   1.000
_cell.length_b   1.000
_cell.length_c   1.000
_cell.angle_alpha   90.00
_cell.angle_beta   90.00
_cell.angle_gamma   90.00
#
_symmetry.space_group_name_H-M   'P 1'
#
loop_
_entity.id
_entity.type
_entity.pdbx_description
1 polymer ?
#
loop_
_entity_poly.entity_id
_entity_poly.type
_entity_poly.pdbx_seq_one_letter_code
_entity_poly.pdbx_strand_id
1 'polypeptide(L)'
;MSRTQRLPFFLHTLIEIPASLNFFLNPSSQLSIPAPQAHTVIQQYATLLFVSCLISIIFASRRVDRTSRNVAGALSLYHVAPAIRAGGRILTGEGFGKGVKGLGGPGMHLFVHFICCAGLLRLFLSRRRKR
;
A
#
# COMPACT_ATOMS: atom_id res chain seq x y z
N MET A 1 -25.04 -2.94 6.39
CA MET A 1 -23.78 -3.38 5.75
C MET A 1 -22.65 -3.13 6.73
N SER A 2 -21.81 -4.13 7.02
CA SER A 2 -20.83 -4.01 8.09
C SER A 2 -19.71 -3.05 7.70
N ARG A 3 -19.32 -2.15 8.63
CA ARG A 3 -18.17 -1.23 8.47
C ARG A 3 -16.89 -1.99 8.06
N THR A 4 -16.79 -3.27 8.43
CA THR A 4 -15.67 -4.16 8.12
C THR A 4 -15.43 -4.40 6.64
N GLN A 5 -16.43 -4.33 5.75
CA GLN A 5 -16.23 -4.55 4.31
C GLN A 5 -15.55 -3.38 3.60
N ARG A 6 -15.60 -2.18 4.19
CA ARG A 6 -14.99 -0.96 3.66
C ARG A 6 -13.62 -0.67 4.26
N LEU A 7 -13.33 -1.29 5.41
CA LEU A 7 -12.08 -1.14 6.13
C LEU A 7 -10.82 -1.36 5.26
N PRO A 8 -10.76 -2.35 4.35
CA PRO A 8 -9.57 -2.55 3.51
C PRO A 8 -9.23 -1.33 2.63
N PHE A 9 -10.23 -0.64 2.08
CA PHE A 9 -10.01 0.57 1.30
C PHE A 9 -9.52 1.73 2.17
N PHE A 10 -10.10 1.91 3.36
CA PHE A 10 -9.61 2.92 4.30
C PHE A 10 -8.17 2.66 4.73
N LEU A 11 -7.82 1.41 5.00
CA LEU A 11 -6.45 1.03 5.37
C LEU A 11 -5.47 1.32 4.22
N HIS A 12 -5.79 0.92 2.99
CA HIS A 12 -4.99 1.26 1.80
C HIS A 12 -4.74 2.77 1.72
N THR A 13 -5.80 3.57 1.76
CA THR A 13 -5.69 5.03 1.70
C THR A 13 -4.84 5.60 2.84
N LEU A 14 -5.05 5.14 4.08
CA LEU A 14 -4.36 5.64 5.26
C LEU A 14 -2.84 5.45 5.16
N ILE A 15 -2.40 4.32 4.62
CA ILE A 15 -0.97 4.00 4.55
C ILE A 15 -0.31 4.59 3.30
N GLU A 16 -1.04 4.66 2.18
CA GLU A 16 -0.46 5.05 0.89
C GLU A 16 -0.50 6.56 0.66
N ILE A 17 -1.37 7.34 1.34
CA ILE A 17 -1.32 8.81 1.26
C ILE A 17 0.03 9.35 1.77
N PRO A 18 0.49 9.06 3.00
CA PRO A 18 1.79 9.54 3.48
C PRO A 18 2.94 9.06 2.60
N ALA A 19 2.88 7.81 2.11
CA ALA A 19 3.89 7.25 1.22
C ALA A 19 3.94 8.01 -0.11
N SER A 20 2.80 8.25 -0.77
CA SER A 20 2.73 9.00 -2.02
C SER A 20 3.28 10.42 -1.87
N LEU A 21 2.92 11.13 -0.79
CA LEU A 21 3.44 12.46 -0.52
C LEU A 21 4.95 12.44 -0.30
N ASN A 22 5.47 11.46 0.45
CA ASN A 22 6.90 11.34 0.67
C ASN A 22 7.67 11.02 -0.61
N PHE A 23 7.15 10.15 -1.48
CA PHE A 23 7.80 9.83 -2.75
C PHE A 23 7.81 11.03 -3.69
N PHE A 24 6.75 11.85 -3.65
CA PHE A 24 6.64 13.04 -4.50
C PHE A 24 7.56 14.18 -4.03
N LEU A 25 7.54 14.48 -2.72
CA LEU A 25 8.28 15.60 -2.12
C LEU A 25 9.75 15.26 -1.84
N ASN A 26 10.04 14.01 -1.49
CA ASN A 26 11.37 13.54 -1.09
C ASN A 26 11.84 12.34 -1.94
N PRO A 27 11.92 12.43 -3.28
CA PRO A 27 12.24 11.28 -4.14
C PRO A 27 13.60 10.64 -3.81
N SER A 28 14.60 11.43 -3.42
CA SER A 28 15.92 10.93 -3.01
C SER A 28 15.86 9.94 -1.83
N SER A 29 14.86 10.06 -0.95
CA SER A 29 14.69 9.15 0.19
C SER A 29 14.32 7.72 -0.22
N GLN A 30 13.96 7.51 -1.49
CA GLN A 30 13.61 6.20 -2.05
C GLN A 30 14.80 5.46 -2.65
N LEU A 31 15.97 6.09 -2.66
CA LEU A 31 17.18 5.60 -3.31
C LEU A 31 18.28 5.41 -2.27
N SER A 32 19.11 4.37 -2.45
CA SER A 32 20.28 4.14 -1.60
C SER A 32 21.45 5.08 -1.93
N ILE A 33 21.46 5.64 -3.14
CA ILE A 33 22.50 6.53 -3.67
C ILE A 33 21.80 7.68 -4.40
N PRO A 34 22.27 8.94 -4.29
CA PRO A 34 21.71 10.05 -5.05
C PRO A 34 21.66 9.77 -6.56
N ALA A 35 20.47 9.84 -7.15
CA ALA A 35 20.26 9.67 -8.59
C ALA A 35 19.16 10.63 -9.09
N PRO A 36 19.49 11.92 -9.33
CA PRO A 36 18.52 12.94 -9.74
C PRO A 36 17.71 12.59 -10.98
N GLN A 37 18.32 11.85 -11.92
CA GLN A 37 17.65 11.36 -13.14
C GLN A 37 16.47 10.43 -12.87
N ALA A 38 16.40 9.79 -11.70
CA ALA A 38 15.30 8.93 -11.30
C ALA A 38 14.14 9.69 -10.63
N HIS A 39 14.34 10.97 -10.26
CA HIS A 39 13.35 11.72 -9.48
C HIS A 39 12.02 11.85 -10.20
N THR A 40 12.04 12.15 -11.51
CA THR A 40 10.82 12.31 -12.32
C THR A 40 10.02 11.01 -12.37
N VAL A 41 10.69 9.86 -12.48
CA VAL A 41 10.05 8.53 -12.46
C VAL A 41 9.45 8.23 -11.09
N ILE A 42 10.17 8.54 -10.00
CA ILE A 42 9.66 8.36 -8.62
C ILE A 42 8.44 9.25 -8.37
N GLN A 43 8.47 10.50 -8.84
CA GLN A 43 7.35 11.43 -8.72
C GLN A 43 6.14 10.98 -9.54
N GLN A 44 6.35 10.48 -10.76
CA GLN A 44 5.27 9.89 -11.56
C GLN A 44 4.66 8.66 -10.85
N TYR A 45 5.50 7.79 -10.28
CA TYR A 45 5.03 6.67 -9.47
C TYR A 45 4.25 7.14 -8.23
N ALA A 46 4.70 8.21 -7.57
CA ALA A 46 4.01 8.83 -6.46
C ALA A 46 2.61 9.35 -6.85
N THR A 47 2.49 9.96 -8.03
CA THR A 47 1.18 10.38 -8.57
C THR A 47 0.27 9.18 -8.83
N LEU A 48 0.78 8.10 -9.42
CA LEU A 48 -0.02 6.88 -9.62
C LEU A 48 -0.50 6.27 -8.29
N LEU A 49 0.36 6.28 -7.28
CA LEU A 49 0.00 5.84 -5.93
C LEU A 49 -1.07 6.74 -5.30
N PHE A 50 -0.95 8.06 -5.46
CA PHE A 50 -1.97 8.97 -4.99
C PHE A 50 -3.32 8.75 -5.70
N VAL A 51 -3.30 8.48 -7.02
CA VAL A 51 -4.51 8.12 -7.78
C VAL A 51 -5.16 6.84 -7.23
N SER A 52 -4.37 5.83 -6.84
CA SER A 52 -4.93 4.62 -6.20
C SER A 52 -5.60 4.92 -4.87
N CYS A 53 -5.07 5.87 -4.08
CA CYS A 53 -5.72 6.37 -2.86
C CYS A 53 -7.07 7.02 -3.16
N LEU A 54 -7.17 7.85 -4.21
CA LEU A 54 -8.44 8.48 -4.61
C LEU A 54 -9.47 7.44 -5.05
N ILE A 55 -9.06 6.47 -5.87
CA ILE A 55 -9.90 5.33 -6.25
C ILE A 55 -10.39 4.59 -4.99
N SER A 56 -9.49 4.31 -4.06
CA SER A 56 -9.81 3.63 -2.81
C SER A 56 -10.82 4.41 -1.97
N ILE A 57 -10.70 5.73 -1.85
CA ILE A 57 -11.67 6.59 -1.13
C ILE A 57 -13.06 6.53 -1.78
N ILE A 58 -13.15 6.55 -3.11
CA ILE A 58 -14.42 6.42 -3.84
C ILE A 58 -15.10 5.10 -3.45
N PHE A 59 -14.34 3.99 -3.43
CA PHE A 59 -14.88 2.68 -3.06
C PHE A 59 -15.16 2.52 -1.56
N ALA A 60 -14.40 3.19 -0.71
CA ALA A 60 -14.66 3.26 0.73
C ALA A 60 -15.97 4.02 1.06
N SER A 61 -16.36 4.96 0.19
CA SER A 61 -17.52 5.85 0.41
C SER A 61 -18.83 5.31 -0.16
N ARG A 62 -18.80 4.19 -0.90
CA ARG A 62 -19.97 3.58 -1.52
C ARG A 62 -20.29 2.20 -0.95
N ARG A 63 -21.43 1.65 -1.38
CA ARG A 63 -21.80 0.26 -1.08
C ARG A 63 -20.89 -0.70 -1.87
N VAL A 64 -20.41 -1.75 -1.20
CA VAL A 64 -19.57 -2.77 -1.84
C VAL A 64 -20.41 -3.59 -2.82
N ASP A 65 -19.97 -3.59 -4.07
CA ASP A 65 -20.57 -4.32 -5.19
C ASP A 65 -19.52 -5.21 -5.90
N ARG A 66 -19.83 -5.71 -7.10
CA ARG A 66 -18.87 -6.52 -7.88
C ARG A 66 -17.65 -5.70 -8.30
N THR A 67 -17.87 -4.48 -8.78
CA THR A 67 -16.78 -3.58 -9.19
C THR A 67 -15.86 -3.27 -8.02
N SER A 68 -16.41 -2.99 -6.84
CA SER A 68 -15.65 -2.77 -5.61
C SER A 68 -14.73 -3.96 -5.31
N ARG A 69 -15.23 -5.20 -5.42
CA ARG A 69 -14.42 -6.40 -5.18
C ARG A 69 -13.30 -6.55 -6.21
N ASN A 70 -13.58 -6.33 -7.49
CA ASN A 70 -12.56 -6.38 -8.54
C ASN A 70 -11.45 -5.34 -8.33
N VAL A 71 -11.84 -4.11 -7.97
CA VAL A 71 -10.89 -3.03 -7.65
C VAL A 71 -10.07 -3.37 -6.41
N ALA A 72 -10.69 -3.96 -5.38
CA ALA A 72 -9.95 -4.45 -4.21
C ALA A 72 -8.89 -5.49 -4.61
N GLY A 73 -9.22 -6.42 -5.51
CA GLY A 73 -8.26 -7.39 -6.04
C GLY A 73 -7.10 -6.71 -6.77
N ALA A 74 -7.37 -5.73 -7.62
CA ALA A 74 -6.33 -4.96 -8.30
C ALA A 74 -5.42 -4.21 -7.32
N LEU A 75 -6.00 -3.52 -6.32
CA LEU A 75 -5.25 -2.81 -5.30
C LEU A 75 -4.45 -3.75 -4.38
N SER A 76 -4.90 -5.00 -4.17
CA SER A 76 -4.13 -5.97 -3.38
C SER A 76 -2.80 -6.33 -4.04
N LEU A 77 -2.73 -6.36 -5.37
CA LEU A 77 -1.49 -6.68 -6.10
C LEU A 77 -0.42 -5.62 -5.89
N TYR A 78 -0.82 -4.35 -5.75
CA TYR A 78 0.11 -3.27 -5.47
C TYR A 78 0.94 -3.57 -4.21
N HIS A 79 0.33 -4.09 -3.14
CA HIS A 79 1.01 -4.34 -1.87
C HIS A 79 2.04 -5.47 -1.90
N VAL A 80 2.05 -6.30 -2.95
CA VAL A 80 3.07 -7.35 -3.13
C VAL A 80 4.46 -6.74 -3.35
N ALA A 81 4.58 -5.70 -4.18
CA ALA A 81 5.88 -5.10 -4.50
C ALA A 81 6.54 -4.41 -3.28
N PRO A 82 5.85 -3.57 -2.49
CA PRO A 82 6.38 -3.05 -1.23
C PRO A 82 6.70 -4.14 -0.21
N ALA A 83 5.93 -5.23 -0.15
CA ALA A 83 6.22 -6.36 0.72
C ALA A 83 7.51 -7.08 0.32
N ILE A 84 7.73 -7.36 -0.97
CA ILE A 84 8.99 -7.92 -1.48
C ILE A 84 10.15 -6.98 -1.16
N ARG A 85 10.00 -5.67 -1.40
CA ARG A 85 11.03 -4.66 -1.10
C ARG A 85 11.38 -4.64 0.39
N ALA A 86 10.38 -4.67 1.28
CA ALA A 86 10.59 -4.72 2.72
C ALA A 86 11.25 -6.05 3.16
N GLY A 87 10.81 -7.17 2.61
CA GLY A 87 11.40 -8.49 2.86
C GLY A 87 12.87 -8.58 2.44
N GLY A 88 13.22 -8.06 1.25
CA GLY A 88 14.60 -7.97 0.79
C GLY A 88 15.51 -7.22 1.77
N ARG A 89 15.04 -6.07 2.29
CA ARG A 89 15.77 -5.29 3.30
C ARG A 89 15.98 -6.04 4.63
N ILE A 90 15.00 -6.83 5.04
CA ILE A 90 15.13 -7.69 6.24
C ILE A 90 16.20 -8.75 5.99
N LEU A 91 16.16 -9.42 4.84
CA LEU A 91 17.12 -10.48 4.46
C LEU A 91 18.55 -9.96 4.32
N THR A 92 18.74 -8.72 3.85
CA THR A 92 20.07 -8.08 3.79
C THR A 92 20.56 -7.54 5.13
N GLY A 93 19.88 -7.86 6.24
CA GLY A 93 20.35 -7.58 7.59
C GLY A 93 19.96 -6.20 8.15
N GLU A 94 19.10 -5.44 7.48
CA GLU A 94 18.50 -4.22 8.07
C GLU A 94 17.40 -4.55 9.09
N GLY A 95 17.08 -5.83 9.27
CA GLY A 95 15.81 -6.30 9.81
C GLY A 95 15.60 -6.23 11.32
N PHE A 96 16.62 -6.41 12.18
CA PHE A 96 16.33 -6.69 13.60
C PHE A 96 17.36 -6.28 14.66
N GLY A 97 18.37 -5.45 14.34
CA GLY A 97 19.42 -5.15 15.34
C GLY A 97 20.25 -3.88 15.16
N LYS A 98 20.09 -3.12 14.07
CA LYS A 98 20.82 -1.86 13.86
C LYS A 98 19.93 -0.64 14.09
N GLY A 99 19.61 -0.40 15.35
CA GLY A 99 18.93 0.80 15.83
C GLY A 99 17.46 0.87 15.42
N VAL A 100 16.58 1.03 16.40
CA VAL A 100 15.18 1.38 16.17
C VAL A 100 15.15 2.79 15.58
N LYS A 101 15.36 2.94 14.27
CA LYS A 101 15.06 4.18 13.54
C LYS A 101 13.55 4.26 13.35
N GLY A 102 12.87 4.58 14.44
CA GLY A 102 11.46 4.99 14.47
C GLY A 102 10.42 3.90 14.22
N LEU A 103 9.16 4.31 14.41
CA LEU A 103 7.94 3.60 14.00
C LEU A 103 7.88 3.52 12.45
N GLY A 104 8.76 2.73 11.83
CA GLY A 104 8.91 2.72 10.36
C GLY A 104 9.98 1.78 9.79
N GLY A 105 10.44 0.78 10.56
CA GLY A 105 11.44 -0.19 10.06
C GLY A 105 10.88 -1.14 8.99
N PRO A 106 11.74 -1.84 8.23
CA PRO A 106 11.34 -2.80 7.20
C PRO A 106 10.29 -3.83 7.66
N GLY A 107 10.39 -4.30 8.91
CA GLY A 107 9.39 -5.21 9.50
C GLY A 107 7.99 -4.61 9.61
N MET A 108 7.87 -3.36 10.06
CA MET A 108 6.58 -2.66 10.14
C MET A 108 5.99 -2.43 8.75
N HIS A 109 6.81 -2.03 7.78
CA HIS A 109 6.37 -1.90 6.38
C HIS A 109 5.82 -3.22 5.84
N LEU A 110 6.54 -4.33 6.05
CA LEU A 110 6.09 -5.65 5.63
C LEU A 110 4.75 -6.02 6.27
N PHE A 111 4.62 -5.83 7.59
CA PHE A 111 3.41 -6.12 8.34
C PHE A 111 2.20 -5.32 7.84
N VAL A 112 2.36 -4.00 7.68
CA VAL A 112 1.27 -3.11 7.23
C VAL A 112 0.83 -3.44 5.81
N HIS A 113 1.77 -3.66 4.88
CA HIS A 113 1.43 -4.05 3.52
C HIS A 113 0.81 -5.46 3.46
N PHE A 114 1.24 -6.39 4.31
CA PHE A 114 0.62 -7.71 4.42
C PHE A 114 -0.84 -7.61 4.88
N ILE A 115 -1.14 -6.82 5.92
CA ILE A 115 -2.52 -6.59 6.39
C ILE A 115 -3.38 -5.99 5.28
N CYS A 116 -2.90 -4.96 4.58
CA CYS A 116 -3.65 -4.33 3.50
C CYS A 116 -3.89 -5.29 2.33
N CYS A 117 -2.86 -6.03 1.93
CA CYS A 117 -2.96 -7.08 0.91
C CYS A 117 -4.01 -8.12 1.29
N ALA A 118 -3.90 -8.71 2.48
CA ALA A 118 -4.82 -9.75 2.95
C ALA A 118 -6.26 -9.24 3.08
N GLY A 119 -6.45 -8.01 3.58
CA GLY A 119 -7.76 -7.38 3.72
C GLY A 119 -8.45 -7.16 2.36
N LEU A 120 -7.73 -6.58 1.40
CA LEU A 120 -8.23 -6.33 0.05
C LEU A 120 -8.47 -7.63 -0.73
N LEU A 121 -7.56 -8.59 -0.63
CA LEU A 121 -7.70 -9.91 -1.26
C LEU A 121 -8.89 -10.68 -0.69
N ARG A 122 -9.08 -10.66 0.63
CA ARG A 122 -10.26 -11.26 1.26
C ARG A 122 -11.56 -10.62 0.76
N LEU A 123 -11.56 -9.30 0.56
CA LEU A 123 -12.71 -8.60 -0.01
C LEU A 123 -12.99 -9.05 -1.44
N PHE A 124 -11.96 -9.16 -2.28
CA PHE A 124 -12.06 -9.69 -3.64
C PHE A 124 -12.67 -11.10 -3.67
N LEU A 125 -12.17 -11.99 -2.81
CA LEU A 125 -12.62 -13.38 -2.72
C LEU A 125 -14.01 -13.54 -2.07
N SER A 126 -14.55 -12.49 -1.43
CA SER A 126 -15.86 -12.57 -0.79
C SER A 126 -16.97 -12.80 -1.84
N ARG A 127 -17.54 -14.01 -1.84
CA ARG A 127 -18.68 -14.36 -2.68
C ARG A 127 -19.94 -13.61 -2.20
N ARG A 128 -20.79 -13.22 -3.14
CA ARG A 128 -22.15 -12.78 -2.82
C ARG A 128 -22.85 -14.00 -2.23
N ARG A 129 -23.25 -13.97 -0.95
CA ARG A 129 -24.20 -14.95 -0.42
C ARG A 129 -25.43 -14.84 -1.33
N LYS A 130 -25.72 -15.85 -2.15
CA LYS A 130 -26.96 -15.90 -2.94
C LYS A 130 -28.09 -15.72 -1.93
N ARG A 131 -28.84 -14.62 -2.05
CA ARG A 131 -30.19 -14.55 -1.48
C ARG A 131 -31.10 -15.31 -2.42
#